data_AF-A0A7V0MHJ6-F1
#
_entry.id   AF-A0A7V0MHJ6-F1
#
_cell.length_a   1.000
_cell.length_b   1.000
_cell.length_c   1.000
_cell.angle_alpha   90.00
_cell.angle_beta   90.00
_cell.angle_gamma   90.00
#
_symmetry.space_group_name_H-M   'P 1'
#
loop_
_entity.id
_entity.type
_entity.pdbx_description
1 polymer ?
#
loop_
_entity_poly.entity_id
_entity_poly.type
_entity_poly.pdbx_seq_one_letter_code
_entity_poly.pdbx_strand_id
1 'polypeptide(L)' 'MKTYLFDDKRSVWHAVMGFISAVIPYYLGIPVIMGYAIYEVMEPENPVATVGDLVEFIIGFMIGVTIRIGG' A
#
# COMPACT_ATOMS: atom_id res chain seq x y z
N MET A 1 -9.26 13.73 -15.77
CA MET A 1 -10.07 12.75 -15.01
C MET A 1 -9.86 13.04 -13.53
N LYS A 2 -10.90 13.02 -12.69
CA LYS A 2 -10.70 13.09 -11.25
C LYS A 2 -10.20 11.73 -10.80
N THR A 3 -8.94 11.64 -10.38
CA THR A 3 -8.35 10.49 -9.69
C THR A 3 -8.86 10.53 -8.25
N TYR A 4 -9.84 9.68 -7.93
CA TYR A 4 -10.35 9.57 -6.58
C TYR A 4 -9.59 8.44 -5.87
N LEU A 5 -9.31 8.60 -4.57
CA LEU A 5 -8.80 7.49 -3.77
C LEU A 5 -9.87 6.41 -3.64
N PHE A 6 -9.47 5.14 -3.68
CA PHE A 6 -10.37 4.00 -3.59
C PHE A 6 -11.45 3.99 -4.67
N ASP A 7 -11.07 4.25 -5.91
CA ASP A 7 -12.00 4.24 -7.05
C ASP A 7 -12.09 2.88 -7.76
N ASP A 8 -11.14 1.98 -7.52
CA ASP A 8 -11.12 0.64 -8.11
C ASP A 8 -10.72 -0.49 -7.14
N LYS A 9 -10.65 -1.71 -7.67
CA LYS A 9 -10.27 -2.90 -6.88
C LYS A 9 -8.77 -2.97 -6.60
N ARG A 10 -7.92 -2.34 -7.41
CA ARG A 10 -6.48 -2.23 -7.16
C ARG A 10 -6.22 -1.33 -5.96
N SER A 11 -7.03 -0.30 -5.74
CA SER A 11 -6.91 0.53 -4.54
C SER A 11 -7.05 -0.24 -3.23
N VAL A 12 -7.99 -1.18 -3.20
CA VAL A 12 -8.16 -2.08 -2.05
C VAL A 12 -6.93 -3.01 -1.92
N TRP A 13 -6.35 -3.44 -3.03
CA TRP A 13 -5.14 -4.25 -3.04
C TRP A 13 -3.92 -3.50 -2.48
N HIS A 14 -3.72 -2.22 -2.86
CA HIS A 14 -2.65 -1.37 -2.32
C HIS A 14 -2.75 -1.26 -0.80
N ALA A 15 -3.96 -0.97 -0.30
CA ALA A 15 -4.22 -0.92 1.14
C ALA A 15 -4.00 -2.27 1.83
N VAL A 16 -4.41 -3.39 1.23
CA VAL A 16 -4.16 -4.74 1.78
C VAL A 16 -2.66 -5.05 1.84
N MET A 17 -1.89 -4.68 0.82
CA MET A 17 -0.44 -4.86 0.80
C MET A 17 0.24 -4.04 1.90
N GLY A 18 -0.18 -2.79 2.07
CA GLY A 18 0.25 -1.93 3.19
C GLY A 18 -0.03 -2.57 4.54
N PHE A 19 -1.26 -3.02 4.74
CA PHE A 19 -1.69 -3.69 5.97
C PHE A 19 -0.86 -4.95 6.27
N ILE A 20 -0.74 -5.85 5.30
CA ILE A 20 0.02 -7.10 5.41
C ILE A 20 1.46 -6.80 5.81
N SER A 21 2.10 -5.83 5.14
CA SER A 21 3.49 -5.48 5.41
C SER A 21 3.73 -4.99 6.86
N ALA A 22 2.71 -4.40 7.49
CA ALA A 22 2.79 -3.93 8.87
C ALA A 22 2.52 -5.02 9.91
N VAL A 23 1.62 -5.96 9.64
CA VAL A 23 1.20 -6.98 10.64
C VAL A 23 2.10 -8.20 10.69
N ILE A 24 2.78 -8.54 9.59
CA ILE A 24 3.71 -9.68 9.56
C ILE A 24 5.05 -9.33 10.22
N PRO A 25 5.87 -10.33 10.62
CA PRO A 25 7.21 -10.07 11.15
C PRO A 25 8.06 -9.19 10.24
N TYR A 26 8.90 -8.33 10.81
CA TYR A 26 9.63 -7.29 10.05
C TYR A 26 10.48 -7.85 8.92
N TYR A 27 11.09 -9.02 9.12
CA TYR A 27 11.90 -9.69 8.10
C TYR A 27 11.09 -10.17 6.88
N LEU A 28 9.76 -10.29 7.00
CA LEU A 28 8.83 -10.56 5.90
C LEU A 28 8.16 -9.29 5.37
N GLY A 29 7.91 -8.30 6.23
CA GLY A 29 7.30 -7.01 5.86
C GLY A 29 8.17 -6.19 4.91
N ILE A 30 9.50 -6.15 5.15
CA ILE A 30 10.45 -5.44 4.30
C ILE A 30 10.39 -5.93 2.84
N PRO A 31 10.47 -7.24 2.54
CA PRO A 31 10.27 -7.77 1.20
C PRO A 31 8.94 -7.34 0.53
N VAL A 32 7.83 -7.26 1.28
CA VAL A 32 6.53 -6.83 0.74
C VAL A 32 6.56 -5.37 0.32
N ILE A 33 7.13 -4.48 1.15
CA ILE A 33 7.30 -3.06 0.83
C ILE A 33 8.18 -2.89 -0.40
N MET A 34 9.31 -3.61 -0.46
CA MET A 34 10.22 -3.56 -1.61
C MET A 34 9.55 -4.06 -2.89
N GLY A 35 8.81 -5.17 -2.81
CA GLY A 35 8.07 -5.72 -3.94
C GLY A 35 7.01 -4.74 -4.44
N TYR A 36 6.29 -4.10 -3.53
CA TYR A 36 5.30 -3.07 -3.88
C TYR A 36 5.95 -1.84 -4.54
N ALA A 37 7.08 -1.36 -4.01
CA ALA A 37 7.80 -0.24 -4.62
C ALA A 37 8.31 -0.56 -6.03
N ILE A 38 8.79 -1.79 -6.26
CA ILE A 38 9.20 -2.24 -7.60
C ILE A 38 7.99 -2.31 -8.53
N TYR A 39 6.88 -2.86 -8.05
CA TYR A 39 5.62 -2.92 -8.80
C TYR A 39 5.18 -1.53 -9.27
N GLU A 40 5.12 -0.55 -8.37
CA GLU A 40 4.73 0.84 -8.68
C GLU A 40 5.65 1.52 -9.69
N VAL A 41 6.97 1.31 -9.58
CA VAL A 41 7.95 1.88 -10.53
C VAL A 41 7.80 1.28 -11.93
N MET A 42 7.33 0.04 -12.02
CA MET A 42 7.12 -0.65 -13.29
C MET A 42 5.75 -0.35 -13.91
N GLU A 43 4.79 0.18 -13.15
CA GLU A 43 3.46 0.44 -13.64
C GLU A 43 3.45 1.69 -14.54
N PRO A 44 2.98 1.60 -15.81
CA PRO A 44 2.99 2.72 -16.75
C PRO A 44 1.82 3.67 -16.48
N GLU A 45 1.65 4.10 -15.24
CA GLU A 45 0.58 5.00 -14.83
C GLU A 45 1.05 6.45 -14.72
N ASN A 46 0.09 7.37 -14.63
CA ASN A 46 0.42 8.78 -14.48
C ASN A 46 0.93 9.05 -13.05
N PRO A 47 1.79 10.07 -12.84
CA PRO A 47 2.36 10.33 -11.51
C PRO A 47 1.33 10.64 -10.41
N VAL A 48 0.13 11.09 -10.77
CA VAL A 48 -0.94 11.38 -9.80
C VAL A 48 -1.61 10.09 -9.32
N ALA A 49 -1.77 9.09 -10.19
CA ALA A 49 -2.29 7.78 -9.85
C ALA A 49 -1.34 7.06 -8.88
N THR A 50 -0.04 7.01 -9.21
CA THR A 50 1.01 6.45 -8.34
C THR A 50 1.04 7.08 -6.94
N VAL A 51 0.74 8.38 -6.82
CA VAL A 51 0.61 9.04 -5.50
C VAL A 51 -0.65 8.56 -4.76
N GLY A 52 -1.75 8.33 -5.48
CA GLY A 52 -2.95 7.71 -4.93
C GLY A 52 -2.68 6.32 -4.38
N ASP A 53 -2.02 5.46 -5.16
CA ASP A 53 -1.67 4.09 -4.78
C ASP A 53 -0.77 4.07 -3.53
N LEU A 54 0.21 4.97 -3.47
CA LEU A 54 1.06 5.16 -2.29
C LEU A 54 0.24 5.57 -1.05
N VAL A 55 -0.73 6.49 -1.20
CA VAL A 55 -1.59 6.92 -0.09
C VAL A 55 -2.44 5.74 0.41
N GLU A 56 -2.98 4.92 -0.50
CA GLU A 56 -3.77 3.74 -0.17
C GLU A 56 -2.94 2.69 0.58
N PHE A 57 -1.71 2.44 0.12
CA PHE A 57 -0.74 1.61 0.83
C PHE A 57 -0.46 2.14 2.24
N ILE A 58 -0.20 3.44 2.39
CA ILE A 58 0.08 4.06 3.70
C ILE A 58 -1.12 3.92 4.64
N ILE A 59 -2.35 4.12 4.16
CA ILE A 59 -3.56 3.94 4.97
C ILE A 59 -3.63 2.51 5.52
N GLY A 60 -3.44 1.52 4.65
CA GLY A 60 -3.38 0.11 5.06
C GLY A 60 -2.28 -0.17 6.08
N PHE A 61 -1.07 0.34 5.83
CA PHE A 61 0.07 0.21 6.73
C PHE A 61 -0.21 0.81 8.11
N MET A 62 -0.78 2.01 8.18
CA MET A 62 -1.13 2.68 9.44
C MET A 62 -2.18 1.90 10.24
N ILE A 63 -3.18 1.32 9.57
CA ILE A 63 -4.15 0.42 10.22
C ILE A 63 -3.42 -0.80 10.80
N GLY A 64 -2.55 -1.44 10.02
CA GLY A 64 -1.79 -2.61 10.46
C GLY A 64 -0.85 -2.31 11.64
N VAL A 65 -0.16 -1.17 11.62
CA VAL A 65 0.65 -0.69 12.74
C VAL A 65 -0.22 -0.49 13.98
N THR A 66 -1.37 0.18 13.85
CA THR A 66 -2.30 0.42 14.97
C THR A 66 -2.76 -0.87 15.63
N ILE A 67 -3.10 -1.89 14.84
CA ILE A 67 -3.49 -3.21 15.36
C ILE A 67 -2.31 -3.92 16.03
N ARG A 68 -1.12 -3.84 15.44
CA ARG A 68 0.08 -4.51 15.95
C ARG A 68 0.62 -3.91 17.24
N ILE A 69 0.45 -2.60 17.44
CA ILE A 69 0.90 -1.89 18.67
C ILE A 69 -0.20 -1.81 19.74
N GLY A 70 -1.47 -1.89 19.33
CA GLY A 70 -2.63 -1.77 20.21
C GLY A 70 -3.15 -3.10 20.76
N GLY A 71 -2.70 -4.23 20.20
CA GLY A 71 -2.88 -5.58 20.75
C GLY A 71 -1.66 -6.05 21.53
#